data_AF-A0A967M040-F1
#
_entry.id   AF-A0A967M040-F1
#
_cell.length_a   1.000
_cell.length_b   1.000
_cell.length_c   1.000
_cell.angle_alpha   90.00
_cell.angle_beta   90.00
_cell.angle_gamma   90.00
#
_symmetry.space_group_name_H-M   'P 1'
#
loop_
_entity.id
_entity.type
_entity.pdbx_description
1 polymer ?
#
loop_
_entity_poly.entity_id
_entity_poly.type
_entity_poly.pdbx_seq_one_letter_code
_entity_poly.pdbx_strand_id
1 'polypeptide(L)' 'KVNIIHSAAGGVTETDVMLASASDAITIGFSVRASQKAQELAEAEQVDLRFYDVIYQLVADVKDA' A
#
# COMPACT_ATOMS: atom_id res chain seq x y z
N LYS A 1 -4.44 -4.03 -16.92
CA LYS A 1 -4.11 -2.58 -17.02
C LYS A 1 -3.95 -2.10 -15.58
N VAL A 2 -2.76 -1.71 -15.17
CA VAL A 2 -2.51 -1.22 -13.80
C VAL A 2 -2.98 0.23 -13.73
N ASN A 3 -3.85 0.55 -12.78
CA ASN A 3 -4.31 1.91 -12.52
C ASN A 3 -3.84 2.34 -11.13
N ILE A 4 -3.23 3.52 -11.07
CA ILE A 4 -2.83 4.14 -9.80
C ILE A 4 -4.01 4.98 -9.32
N ILE A 5 -4.60 4.58 -8.20
CA ILE A 5 -5.76 5.27 -7.59
C ILE A 5 -5.30 6.50 -6.82
N HIS A 6 -4.22 6.35 -6.05
CA HIS A 6 -3.66 7.41 -5.22
C HIS A 6 -2.14 7.31 -5.18
N SER A 7 -1.48 8.46 -5.15
CA SER A 7 -0.03 8.56 -5.00
C SER A 7 0.29 9.76 -4.11
N ALA A 8 0.92 9.51 -2.98
CA ALA A 8 1.38 10.53 -2.04
C ALA A 8 2.83 10.24 -1.64
N ALA A 9 3.54 11.30 -1.25
CA ALA A 9 4.87 11.18 -0.65
C ALA A 9 4.74 11.23 0.87
N GLY A 10 5.20 10.20 1.56
CA GLY A 10 5.12 10.11 3.03
C GLY A 10 4.85 8.69 3.53
N GLY A 11 4.76 8.54 4.84
CA GLY A 11 4.35 7.28 5.46
C GLY A 11 2.90 6.92 5.14
N VAL A 12 2.58 5.63 5.21
CA VAL A 12 1.22 5.14 4.96
C VAL A 12 0.32 5.49 6.16
N THR A 13 -0.80 6.14 5.89
CA THR A 13 -1.77 6.58 6.89
C THR A 13 -3.08 5.80 6.83
N GLU A 14 -3.93 5.98 7.84
CA GLU A 14 -5.26 5.35 7.90
C GLU A 14 -6.12 5.71 6.68
N THR A 15 -6.02 6.95 6.19
CA THR A 15 -6.77 7.43 5.03
C THR A 15 -6.41 6.67 3.77
N ASP A 16 -5.12 6.35 3.59
CA ASP A 16 -4.63 5.58 2.44
C ASP A 16 -5.16 4.14 2.48
N VAL A 17 -5.15 3.54 3.68
CA VAL A 17 -5.68 2.18 3.91
C VAL A 17 -7.19 2.12 3.69
N MET A 18 -7.94 3.10 4.19
CA MET A 18 -9.39 3.21 3.96
C MET A 18 -9.72 3.29 2.47
N LEU A 19 -8.95 4.09 1.71
CA LEU A 19 -9.15 4.23 0.28
C LEU A 19 -8.85 2.93 -0.46
N ALA A 20 -7.81 2.22 -0.03
CA ALA A 20 -7.44 0.92 -0.57
C ALA A 20 -8.51 -0.15 -0.29
N SER A 21 -9.04 -0.22 0.93
CA SER A 21 -10.17 -1.10 1.31
C SER A 21 -11.40 -0.81 0.44
N ALA A 22 -11.80 0.46 0.35
CA ALA A 22 -12.99 0.84 -0.42
C ALA A 22 -12.88 0.55 -1.93
N SER A 23 -11.66 0.37 -2.45
CA SER A 23 -11.39 0.17 -3.87
C SER A 23 -10.85 -1.21 -4.21
N ASP A 24 -10.82 -2.15 -3.25
CA ASP A 24 -10.14 -3.46 -3.35
C ASP A 24 -8.72 -3.34 -3.95
N ALA A 25 -7.95 -2.37 -3.45
CA ALA A 25 -6.62 -2.04 -3.97
C ALA A 25 -5.50 -2.43 -3.01
N ILE A 26 -4.32 -2.67 -3.58
CA ILE A 26 -3.09 -3.00 -2.85
C ILE A 26 -2.36 -1.71 -2.49
N THR A 27 -1.87 -1.58 -1.25
CA THR A 27 -1.05 -0.43 -0.86
C THR A 27 0.42 -0.76 -0.96
N ILE A 28 1.17 0.07 -1.71
CA ILE A 28 2.61 -0.10 -1.91
C ILE A 28 3.37 1.07 -1.30
N GLY A 29 4.23 0.79 -0.33
CA GLY A 29 5.14 1.76 0.28
C GLY A 29 6.57 1.54 -0.17
N PHE A 30 7.23 2.57 -0.71
CA PHE A 30 8.65 2.54 -1.05
C PHE A 30 9.47 3.34 -0.04
N SER A 31 10.43 2.70 0.65
CA SER A 31 11.27 3.28 1.71
C SER A 31 10.47 4.02 2.80
N VAL A 32 9.26 3.54 3.11
CA VAL A 32 8.36 4.14 4.09
C VAL A 32 7.76 3.08 5.00
N ARG A 33 7.16 3.50 6.10
CA ARG A 33 6.45 2.63 7.05
C ARG A 33 5.03 3.14 7.26
N ALA A 34 4.12 2.22 7.56
CA ALA A 34 2.79 2.57 8.05
C ALA A 34 2.84 3.05 9.50
N SER A 35 1.93 3.94 9.86
CA SER A 35 1.64 4.21 11.27
C SER A 35 1.00 2.98 11.93
N GLN A 36 1.14 2.85 13.25
CA GLN A 36 0.57 1.73 14.00
C GLN A 36 -0.94 1.57 13.77
N LYS A 37 -1.67 2.70 13.77
CA LYS A 37 -3.10 2.70 13.50
C LYS A 37 -3.45 2.28 12.07
N ALA A 38 -2.61 2.64 11.09
CA ALA A 38 -2.80 2.20 9.70
C ALA A 38 -2.57 0.69 9.55
N GLN A 39 -1.62 0.10 10.28
CA GLN A 39 -1.43 -1.35 10.33
C GLN A 39 -2.64 -2.07 10.94
N GLU A 40 -3.10 -1.61 12.10
CA GLU A 40 -4.29 -2.19 12.76
C GLU A 40 -5.52 -2.12 11.85
N LEU A 41 -5.71 -1.00 11.16
CA LEU A 41 -6.80 -0.82 10.22
C LEU A 41 -6.65 -1.73 8.99
N ALA A 42 -5.44 -1.89 8.47
CA ALA A 42 -5.20 -2.76 7.34
C ALA A 42 -5.47 -4.23 7.66
N GLU A 43 -5.14 -4.69 8.86
CA GLU A 43 -5.49 -6.04 9.32
C GLU A 43 -7.01 -6.22 9.48
N ALA A 44 -7.70 -5.21 10.03
CA ALA A 44 -9.15 -5.24 10.20
C ALA A 44 -9.90 -5.25 8.87
N GLU A 45 -9.45 -4.44 7.91
CA GLU A 45 -10.04 -4.28 6.58
C GLU A 45 -9.48 -5.26 5.54
N GLN A 46 -8.56 -6.14 5.95
CA GLN A 46 -7.87 -7.11 5.07
C GLN A 46 -7.16 -6.46 3.88
N VAL A 47 -6.61 -5.25 4.07
CA VAL A 47 -5.85 -4.52 3.06
C VAL A 47 -4.41 -5.04 3.02
N ASP A 48 -3.96 -5.42 1.82
CA ASP A 48 -2.62 -5.93 1.61
C ASP A 48 -1.60 -4.76 1.57
N LEU A 49 -0.76 -4.67 2.60
CA LEU A 49 0.28 -3.66 2.74
C LEU A 49 1.64 -4.25 2.33
N ARG A 50 2.22 -3.74 1.25
CA ARG A 50 3.54 -4.17 0.79
C ARG A 50 4.55 -3.05 0.90
N PHE A 51 5.60 -3.29 1.67
CA PHE A 51 6.71 -2.36 1.83
C PHE A 51 7.93 -2.87 1.08
N TYR A 52 8.53 -1.99 0.29
CA TYR A 52 9.74 -2.28 -0.47
C TYR A 52 10.82 -1.27 -0.14
N ASP A 53 12.02 -1.77 0.09
CA ASP A 53 13.22 -0.95 0.20
C ASP A 53 13.99 -0.88 -1.13
N VAL A 54 13.69 -1.80 -2.08
CA VAL A 54 14.38 -1.92 -3.36
C VAL A 54 13.39 -1.87 -4.52
N ILE A 55 13.56 -0.89 -5.42
CA ILE A 55 12.59 -0.61 -6.49
C ILE A 55 12.42 -1.76 -7.48
N TYR A 56 13.46 -2.58 -7.67
CA TYR A 56 13.41 -3.74 -8.55
C TYR A 56 12.46 -4.84 -8.04
N GLN A 57 12.35 -4.99 -6.71
CA GLN A 57 11.42 -5.96 -6.12
C GLN A 57 9.97 -5.52 -6.35
N LEU A 58 9.69 -4.23 -6.15
CA LEU A 58 8.38 -3.64 -6.43
C LEU A 58 7.97 -3.85 -7.89
N VAL A 59 8.88 -3.57 -8.84
CA VAL A 59 8.56 -3.70 -10.27
C VAL A 59 8.33 -5.17 -10.66
N ALA A 60 9.02 -6.12 -10.03
CA ALA A 60 8.76 -7.55 -10.23
C ALA A 60 7.37 -7.93 -9.71
N ASP A 61 7.05 -7.57 -8.47
CA ASP A 61 5.76 -7.89 -7.85
C ASP A 61 4.56 -7.28 -8.61
N VAL A 62 4.70 -6.05 -9.10
CA VAL A 62 3.65 -5.39 -9.91
C VAL A 62 3.51 -6.00 -11.31
N LYS A 63 4.56 -6.67 -11.82
CA LYS A 63 4.49 -7.39 -13.10
C LYS A 63 3.92 -8.80 -12.95
N ASP A 64 4.16 -9.44 -11.80
CA ASP A 64 3.74 -10.80 -11.52
C ASP A 64 2.28 -10.89 -11.02
N ALA A 65 1.73 -9.79 -10.50
CA ALA A 65 0.32 -9.64 -10.09
C ALA A 65 -0.62 -9.27 -11.27
#